data_AF-A0A4Q5PUF0-F1
#
_entry.id   AF-A0A4Q5PUF0-F1
#
_cell.length_a   1.000
_cell.length_b   1.000
_cell.length_c   1.000
_cell.angle_alpha   90.00
_cell.angle_beta   90.00
_cell.angle_gamma   90.00
#
_symmetry.space_group_name_H-M   'P 1'
#
loop_
_entity.id
_entity.type
_entity.pdbx_description
1 polymer ?
#
loop_
_entity_poly.entity_id
_entity_poly.type
_entity_poly.pdbx_seq_one_letter_code
_entity_poly.pdbx_strand_id
1 'polypeptide(L)'
;MRRFIEQTTLSHQQIAARTGVSKHSVMRWARDGGWQRHPLAPIASEKVPGARAGRRLKLRVLRDKLQALAERCVTELWNSPTVDLDRLLQAMQVVKMARLETMGMVGCTLSGLPPIAFTSVVISSSELTRGAWSSNL
;
A
#
# COMPACT_ATOMS: atom_id res chain seq x y z
N MET A 1 -2.36 -8.60 41.07
CA MET A 1 -2.73 -8.39 39.66
C MET A 1 -1.80 -9.10 38.66
N ARG A 2 -0.49 -8.84 38.70
CA ARG A 2 0.53 -9.50 37.86
C ARG A 2 0.35 -11.01 37.70
N ARG A 3 0.14 -11.73 38.82
CA ARG A 3 -0.15 -13.18 38.85
C ARG A 3 -1.29 -13.59 37.91
N PHE A 4 -2.40 -12.83 37.85
CA PHE A 4 -3.49 -13.13 36.93
C PHE A 4 -3.06 -12.96 35.47
N ILE A 5 -2.19 -12.00 35.17
CA ILE A 5 -1.81 -11.73 33.78
C ILE A 5 -0.84 -12.75 33.22
N GLU A 6 0.10 -13.19 34.06
CA GLU A 6 1.18 -14.10 33.67
C GLU A 6 0.76 -15.57 33.78
N GLN A 7 -0.09 -15.93 34.74
CA GLN A 7 -0.43 -17.35 35.04
C GLN A 7 -1.79 -17.80 34.51
N THR A 8 -2.66 -16.90 34.03
CA THR A 8 -3.99 -17.29 33.55
C THR A 8 -4.19 -17.08 32.06
N THR A 9 -4.96 -17.98 31.47
CA THR A 9 -5.42 -17.95 30.06
C THR A 9 -6.61 -17.01 29.83
N LEU A 10 -7.10 -16.34 30.88
CA LEU A 10 -8.26 -15.46 30.80
C LEU A 10 -8.00 -14.30 29.82
N SER A 11 -9.03 -13.60 29.37
CA SER A 11 -8.88 -12.31 28.67
C SER A 11 -8.79 -11.16 29.68
N HIS A 12 -8.31 -9.97 29.26
CA HIS A 12 -8.33 -8.79 30.15
C HIS A 12 -9.74 -8.42 30.63
N GLN A 13 -10.76 -8.72 29.80
CA GLN A 13 -12.16 -8.48 30.17
C GLN A 13 -12.63 -9.47 31.24
N GLN A 14 -12.22 -10.73 31.16
CA GLN A 14 -12.52 -11.72 32.19
C GLN A 14 -11.78 -11.46 33.50
N ILE A 15 -10.51 -11.04 33.42
CA ILE A 15 -9.76 -10.63 34.62
C ILE A 15 -10.43 -9.42 35.28
N ALA A 16 -10.84 -8.43 34.49
CA ALA A 16 -11.59 -7.27 34.97
C ALA A 16 -12.88 -7.69 35.69
N ALA A 17 -13.70 -8.53 35.05
CA ALA A 17 -14.94 -9.06 35.66
C ALA A 17 -14.68 -9.81 36.98
N ARG A 18 -13.59 -10.56 37.07
CA ARG A 18 -13.25 -11.35 38.27
C ARG A 18 -12.64 -10.52 39.41
N THR A 19 -11.98 -9.42 39.09
CA THR A 19 -11.29 -8.57 40.07
C THR A 19 -12.07 -7.32 40.45
N GLY A 20 -13.17 -7.01 39.74
CA GLY A 20 -13.94 -5.77 39.93
C GLY A 20 -13.23 -4.51 39.41
N VAL A 21 -12.06 -4.65 38.80
CA VAL A 21 -11.26 -3.54 38.27
C VAL A 21 -11.61 -3.30 36.80
N SER A 22 -11.60 -2.04 36.36
CA SER A 22 -11.81 -1.72 34.94
C SER A 22 -10.79 -2.40 34.02
N LYS A 23 -11.23 -2.87 32.85
CA LYS A 23 -10.34 -3.45 31.81
C LYS A 23 -9.20 -2.49 31.43
N HIS A 24 -9.46 -1.19 31.41
CA HIS A 24 -8.44 -0.18 31.08
C HIS A 24 -7.34 -0.10 32.13
N SER A 25 -7.67 -0.19 33.42
CA SER A 25 -6.67 -0.24 34.50
C SER A 25 -5.82 -1.50 34.42
N VAL A 26 -6.44 -2.65 34.11
CA VAL A 26 -5.73 -3.92 33.87
C VAL A 26 -4.72 -3.78 32.72
N MET A 27 -5.15 -3.21 31.59
CA MET A 27 -4.28 -3.00 30.42
C MET A 27 -3.16 -2.00 30.72
N ARG A 28 -3.45 -0.92 31.44
CA ARG A 28 -2.46 0.09 31.83
C ARG A 28 -1.38 -0.53 32.71
N TRP A 29 -1.75 -1.26 33.76
CA TRP A 29 -0.77 -1.92 34.63
C TRP A 29 0.05 -2.98 33.90
N ALA A 30 -0.57 -3.74 32.98
CA ALA A 30 0.18 -4.70 32.16
C ALA A 30 1.22 -4.00 31.28
N ARG A 31 0.86 -2.86 30.67
CA ARG A 31 1.74 -2.07 29.81
C ARG A 31 2.87 -1.41 30.61
N ASP A 32 2.52 -0.70 31.67
CA ASP A 32 3.47 0.10 32.46
C ASP A 32 4.39 -0.82 33.28
N GLY A 33 3.90 -1.99 33.71
CA GLY A 33 4.69 -3.01 34.40
C GLY A 33 5.46 -3.95 33.49
N GLY A 34 5.30 -3.86 32.16
CA GLY A 34 5.96 -4.75 31.20
C GLY A 34 5.61 -6.23 31.38
N TRP A 35 4.44 -6.54 31.96
CA TRP A 35 4.08 -7.91 32.32
C TRP A 35 3.76 -8.73 31.07
N GLN A 36 4.35 -9.92 30.98
CA GLN A 36 4.15 -10.82 29.84
C GLN A 36 2.82 -11.56 29.94
N ARG A 37 2.19 -11.77 28.79
CA ARG A 37 0.92 -12.50 28.73
C ARG A 37 1.19 -14.00 28.75
N HIS A 38 0.36 -14.76 29.47
CA HIS A 38 0.39 -16.22 29.39
C HIS A 38 0.31 -16.70 27.92
N PRO A 39 1.15 -17.65 27.48
CA PRO A 39 1.27 -18.04 26.06
C PRO A 39 -0.04 -18.58 25.45
N LEU A 40 -0.87 -19.23 26.27
CA LEU A 40 -2.17 -19.77 25.85
C LEU A 40 -3.34 -18.76 25.98
N ALA A 41 -3.07 -17.52 26.39
CA ALA A 41 -4.13 -16.51 26.48
C ALA A 41 -4.54 -16.01 25.08
N PRO A 42 -5.80 -15.55 24.90
CA PRO A 42 -6.25 -14.98 23.64
C PRO A 42 -5.35 -13.82 23.17
N ILE A 43 -4.82 -13.96 21.96
CA ILE A 43 -3.98 -12.96 21.30
C ILE A 43 -4.88 -12.04 20.45
N ALA A 44 -4.57 -10.75 20.41
CA ALA A 44 -5.29 -9.80 19.57
C ALA A 44 -5.15 -10.17 18.09
N SER A 45 -6.24 -10.09 17.31
CA SER A 45 -6.25 -10.46 15.88
C SER A 45 -5.26 -9.69 15.00
N GLU A 46 -4.77 -8.54 15.46
CA GLU A 46 -3.71 -7.77 14.80
C GLU A 46 -2.30 -8.37 14.99
N LYS A 47 -2.11 -9.24 15.98
CA LYS A 47 -0.84 -9.91 16.29
C LYS A 47 -0.83 -11.40 15.94
N VAL A 48 -2.00 -11.96 15.59
CA VAL A 48 -2.10 -13.37 15.20
C VAL A 48 -1.53 -13.53 13.79
N PRO A 49 -0.55 -14.43 13.56
CA PRO A 49 0.00 -14.67 12.24
C PRO A 49 -0.98 -15.42 11.32
N GLY A 50 -0.81 -15.24 10.01
CA GLY A 50 -1.39 -16.10 8.98
C GLY A 50 -2.89 -15.96 8.75
N ALA A 51 -3.58 -17.08 8.57
CA ALA A 51 -4.99 -17.14 8.13
C ALA A 51 -5.96 -16.43 9.09
N ARG A 52 -5.68 -16.51 10.41
CA ARG A 52 -6.45 -15.90 11.49
C ARG A 52 -6.16 -14.40 11.71
N ALA A 53 -5.19 -13.83 11.00
CA ALA A 53 -4.90 -12.42 11.05
C ALA A 53 -6.15 -11.60 10.68
N GLY A 54 -6.40 -10.53 11.44
CA GLY A 54 -7.47 -9.59 11.12
C GLY A 54 -7.22 -8.87 9.79
N ARG A 55 -8.29 -8.32 9.20
CA ARG A 55 -8.24 -7.58 7.92
C ARG A 55 -7.15 -6.51 7.91
N ARG A 56 -7.01 -5.74 8.99
CA ARG A 56 -6.02 -4.66 9.09
C ARG A 56 -4.57 -5.14 8.99
N LEU A 57 -4.24 -6.26 9.64
CA LEU A 57 -2.90 -6.84 9.55
C LEU A 57 -2.65 -7.38 8.12
N LYS A 58 -3.63 -8.08 7.53
CA LYS A 58 -3.52 -8.58 6.16
C LYS A 58 -3.29 -7.45 5.15
N LEU A 59 -4.03 -6.33 5.28
CA LEU A 59 -3.85 -5.17 4.41
C LEU A 59 -2.49 -4.49 4.60
N ARG A 60 -1.99 -4.40 5.84
CA ARG A 60 -0.64 -3.88 6.09
C ARG A 60 0.43 -4.75 5.41
N VAL A 61 0.37 -6.05 5.62
CA VAL A 61 1.30 -7.01 4.99
C VAL A 61 1.20 -6.95 3.46
N LEU A 62 0.00 -6.82 2.91
CA LEU A 62 -0.19 -6.68 1.47
C LEU A 62 0.45 -5.39 0.94
N ARG A 63 0.25 -4.26 1.62
CA ARG A 63 0.88 -2.98 1.27
C ARG A 63 2.40 -3.11 1.25
N ASP A 64 2.98 -3.68 2.30
CA ASP A 64 4.43 -3.81 2.43
C ASP A 64 5.00 -4.69 1.30
N LYS A 65 4.29 -5.78 0.94
CA LYS A 65 4.66 -6.63 -0.21
C LYS A 65 4.58 -5.90 -1.55
N LEU A 66 3.51 -5.13 -1.77
CA LEU A 66 3.35 -4.35 -3.00
C LEU A 66 4.44 -3.27 -3.12
N GLN A 67 4.80 -2.64 -2.01
CA GLN A 67 5.89 -1.68 -1.97
C GLN A 67 7.23 -2.35 -2.33
N ALA A 68 7.55 -3.50 -1.72
CA ALA A 68 8.78 -4.22 -2.04
C ALA A 68 8.85 -4.66 -3.52
N LEU A 69 7.73 -5.07 -4.11
CA LEU A 69 7.66 -5.37 -5.54
C LEU A 69 7.89 -4.11 -6.40
N ALA A 70 7.28 -2.99 -6.04
CA ALA A 70 7.49 -1.74 -6.76
C ALA A 70 8.95 -1.27 -6.70
N GLU A 71 9.58 -1.32 -5.53
CA GLU A 71 10.99 -0.98 -5.33
C GLU A 71 11.91 -1.87 -6.17
N ARG A 72 11.61 -3.18 -6.23
CA ARG A 72 12.34 -4.12 -7.09
C ARG A 72 12.21 -3.76 -8.57
N CYS A 73 10.99 -3.52 -9.06
CA CYS A 73 10.78 -3.14 -10.45
C CYS A 73 11.50 -1.84 -10.82
N VAL A 74 11.47 -0.84 -9.92
CA VAL A 74 12.19 0.42 -10.11
C VAL A 74 13.69 0.17 -10.19
N THR A 75 14.23 -0.64 -9.29
CA THR A 75 15.67 -1.00 -9.29
C THR A 75 16.08 -1.71 -10.58
N GLU A 76 15.25 -2.63 -11.08
CA GLU A 76 15.49 -3.33 -12.36
C GLU A 76 15.50 -2.36 -13.55
N LEU A 77 14.61 -1.35 -13.55
CA LEU A 77 14.60 -0.30 -14.56
C LEU A 77 15.84 0.60 -14.50
N TRP A 78 16.26 1.02 -13.30
CA TRP A 78 17.47 1.84 -13.12
C TRP A 78 18.75 1.16 -13.59
N ASN A 79 18.83 -0.17 -13.45
CA ASN A 79 20.00 -0.94 -13.84
C ASN A 79 20.00 -1.30 -15.34
N SER A 80 18.92 -1.03 -16.07
CA SER A 80 18.83 -1.33 -17.49
C SER A 80 19.44 -0.19 -18.32
N PRO A 81 20.56 -0.42 -19.04
CA PRO A 81 21.23 0.63 -19.81
C PRO A 81 20.45 1.10 -21.05
N THR A 82 19.36 0.42 -21.39
CA THR A 82 18.57 0.67 -22.60
C THR A 82 17.35 1.57 -22.35
N VAL A 83 17.02 1.86 -21.09
CA VAL A 83 15.79 2.59 -20.75
C VAL A 83 16.05 4.09 -20.67
N ASP A 84 15.49 4.83 -21.63
CA ASP A 84 15.37 6.28 -21.57
C ASP A 84 14.23 6.68 -20.60
N LEU A 85 14.62 7.18 -19.42
CA LEU A 85 13.71 7.58 -18.34
C LEU A 85 12.70 8.65 -18.78
N ASP A 86 13.11 9.58 -19.64
CA ASP A 86 12.25 10.69 -20.06
C ASP A 86 11.13 10.19 -20.99
N ARG A 87 11.45 9.30 -21.93
CA ARG A 87 10.45 8.62 -22.76
C ARG A 87 9.50 7.75 -21.94
N LEU A 88 10.01 7.08 -20.90
CA LEU A 88 9.17 6.28 -20.00
C LEU A 88 8.19 7.15 -19.21
N LEU A 89 8.63 8.30 -18.69
CA LEU A 89 7.77 9.25 -17.99
C LEU A 89 6.67 9.79 -18.92
N GLN A 90 7.01 10.14 -20.16
CA GLN A 90 6.04 10.56 -21.18
C GLN A 90 5.00 9.47 -21.47
N ALA A 91 5.45 8.22 -21.65
CA ALA A 91 4.55 7.08 -21.86
C ALA A 91 3.61 6.86 -20.66
N MET A 92 4.14 6.96 -19.43
CA MET A 92 3.33 6.85 -18.21
C MET A 92 2.28 7.96 -18.08
N GLN A 93 2.61 9.19 -18.49
CA GLN A 93 1.66 10.30 -18.51
C GLN A 93 0.52 10.05 -19.50
N VAL A 94 0.83 9.57 -20.72
CA VAL A 94 -0.20 9.20 -21.71
C VAL A 94 -1.11 8.08 -21.17
N VAL A 95 -0.55 7.04 -20.54
CA VAL A 95 -1.34 5.96 -19.92
C VAL A 95 -2.20 6.49 -18.77
N LYS A 96 -1.68 7.41 -17.95
CA LYS A 96 -2.44 8.05 -16.87
C LYS A 96 -3.61 8.85 -17.45
N MET A 97 -3.40 9.63 -18.51
CA MET A 97 -4.46 10.39 -19.18
C MET A 97 -5.53 9.45 -19.74
N ALA A 98 -5.14 8.39 -20.46
CA ALA A 98 -6.08 7.40 -20.98
C ALA A 98 -6.92 6.74 -19.86
N ARG A 99 -6.31 6.42 -18.71
CA ARG A 99 -7.03 5.88 -17.55
C ARG A 99 -8.03 6.86 -16.98
N LEU A 100 -7.66 8.15 -16.86
CA LEU A 100 -8.57 9.19 -16.37
C LEU A 100 -9.77 9.37 -17.30
N GLU A 101 -9.56 9.33 -18.62
CA GLU A 101 -10.66 9.34 -19.60
C GLU A 101 -11.60 8.14 -19.43
N THR A 102 -11.04 6.93 -19.31
CA THR A 102 -11.86 5.73 -19.07
C THR A 102 -12.61 5.78 -17.74
N MET A 103 -11.99 6.31 -16.68
CA MET A 103 -12.60 6.40 -15.35
C MET A 103 -13.66 7.52 -15.28
N GLY A 104 -13.46 8.60 -16.04
CA GLY A 104 -14.44 9.68 -16.24
C GLY A 104 -15.65 9.21 -17.05
N MET A 105 -15.45 8.33 -18.04
CA MET A 105 -16.55 7.71 -18.78
C MET A 105 -17.43 6.80 -17.90
N VAL A 106 -16.85 6.05 -16.96
CA VAL A 106 -17.59 5.10 -16.10
C VAL A 106 -18.55 5.80 -15.11
N GLY A 107 -18.42 7.11 -14.91
CA GLY A 107 -19.35 7.90 -14.09
C GLY A 107 -20.51 8.56 -14.85
N CYS A 108 -20.45 8.67 -16.18
CA CYS A 108 -21.36 9.52 -16.98
C CYS A 108 -22.27 8.78 -17.96
N THR A 109 -22.26 7.45 -18.03
CA THR A 109 -23.15 6.70 -18.94
C THR A 109 -24.57 6.53 -18.38
N LEU A 110 -25.24 7.63 -17.98
CA LEU A 110 -26.69 7.69 -17.77
C LEU A 110 -27.26 9.10 -18.02
N SER A 111 -26.81 9.79 -19.08
CA SER A 111 -27.62 10.80 -19.79
C SER A 111 -26.88 11.23 -21.05
N GLY A 112 -27.54 11.08 -22.21
CA GLY A 112 -26.92 11.29 -23.51
C GLY A 112 -26.54 12.75 -23.81
N LEU A 113 -25.40 12.93 -24.49
CA LEU A 113 -25.08 13.88 -25.60
C LEU A 113 -23.55 13.83 -25.92
N PRO A 114 -23.08 14.38 -27.06
CA PRO A 114 -22.17 13.73 -28.02
C PRO A 114 -20.66 13.99 -27.75
N PRO A 115 -19.74 13.34 -28.48
CA PRO A 115 -18.33 13.27 -28.12
C PRO A 115 -17.66 14.62 -28.39
N ILE A 116 -17.10 15.21 -27.35
CA ILE A 116 -16.30 16.43 -27.48
C ILE A 116 -15.00 16.05 -28.17
N ALA A 117 -14.74 16.77 -29.26
CA ALA A 117 -13.69 16.54 -30.21
C ALA A 117 -12.30 16.52 -29.57
N PHE A 118 -11.56 15.50 -29.96
CA PHE A 118 -10.11 15.37 -29.85
C PHE A 118 -9.45 16.49 -30.65
N THR A 119 -9.13 17.62 -30.03
CA THR A 119 -8.18 18.58 -30.62
C THR A 119 -6.78 18.05 -30.39
N SER A 120 -6.17 17.61 -31.48
CA SER A 120 -4.77 17.26 -31.59
C SER A 120 -3.88 18.33 -30.95
N VAL A 121 -3.20 17.96 -29.86
CA VAL A 121 -1.93 18.61 -29.54
C VAL A 121 -0.93 18.10 -30.55
N VAL A 122 -0.70 18.92 -31.57
CA VAL A 122 0.45 18.85 -32.47
C VAL A 122 1.70 18.86 -31.60
N ILE A 123 2.37 17.71 -31.50
CA ILE A 123 3.77 17.69 -31.06
C ILE A 123 4.56 18.34 -32.20
N SER A 124 4.83 19.64 -32.03
CA SER A 124 5.62 20.45 -32.95
C SER A 124 7.01 19.84 -33.06
N SER A 125 7.27 19.15 -34.16
CA SER A 125 8.61 18.73 -34.58
C SER A 125 9.38 19.97 -35.06
N SER A 126 9.98 20.70 -34.14
CA SER A 126 10.89 21.78 -34.48
C SER A 126 12.01 21.80 -33.44
N GLU A 127 13.10 21.13 -33.80
CA GLU A 127 14.51 21.33 -33.38
C GLU A 127 15.23 20.00 -33.07
N LEU A 128 15.71 19.32 -34.11
CA LEU A 128 16.98 18.59 -34.00
C LEU A 128 17.66 18.47 -35.38
N THR A 129 18.04 19.62 -35.93
CA THR A 129 19.18 19.68 -36.85
C THR A 129 20.46 19.70 -36.03
N ARG A 130 21.21 18.59 -36.05
CA ARG A 130 22.68 18.55 -36.23
C ARG A 130 23.22 17.15 -35.96
N GLY A 131 23.97 16.62 -36.93
CA GLY A 131 24.93 15.53 -36.70
C GLY A 131 24.54 14.18 -37.28
N ALA A 132 24.18 14.10 -38.57
CA ALA A 132 24.29 12.84 -39.30
C ALA A 132 25.79 12.55 -39.50
N TRP A 133 26.30 11.67 -38.66
CA TRP A 133 27.60 11.03 -38.82
C TRP A 133 27.55 10.20 -40.10
N SER A 134 28.30 10.63 -41.11
CA SER A 134 28.64 9.84 -42.29
C SER A 134 30.15 9.73 -42.34
N SER A 135 30.71 8.71 -41.69
CA SER A 135 32.02 8.12 -42.00
C SER A 135 32.16 6.79 -41.24
N ASN A 136 32.32 5.68 -41.96
CA ASN A 136 33.51 4.81 -41.86
C ASN A 136 33.27 3.52 -42.67
N LEU A 137 33.88 3.53 -43.85
CA LEU A 137 34.57 2.39 -44.44
C LEU A 137 36.00 2.40 -43.91
#